data_AF-A0A7V5YSB2-F1
#
_entry.id   AF-A0A7V5YSB2-F1
#
_cell.length_a   1.000
_cell.length_b   1.000
_cell.length_c   1.000
_cell.angle_alpha   90.00
_cell.angle_beta   90.00
_cell.angle_gamma   90.00
#
_symmetry.space_group_name_H-M   'P 1'
#
loop_
_entity.id
_entity.type
_entity.pdbx_description
1 polymer ?
#
loop_
_entity_poly.entity_id
_entity_poly.type
_entity_poly.pdbx_seq_one_letter_code
_entity_poly.pdbx_strand_id
1 'polypeptide(L)'
;MRWPVFTIAIYTCGTGLNGVTIDRIVATVDQAVITQSDVLRHLRIAAFLNGEPVDVGAEAKRQATRRLVEQVLLKREMELNRYPLPTPERIDRALEQIRRQRYPDGAAFQKALAEYSITEAELREALALQLAIMDFVEFRFRPNVTVTPDEVERYYYDYLAKGAATDASGRLPPLDEIREEVEEALAQRKVNDLLNEWLQEAAQQVRIRYHEEAFQ
;
A
#
# COMPACT_ATOMS: atom_id res chain seq x y z
N MET A 1 -21.05 -72.73 35.35
CA MET A 1 -20.75 -71.33 35.72
C MET A 1 -20.82 -70.49 34.45
N ARG A 2 -21.80 -69.58 34.37
CA ARG A 2 -22.01 -68.65 33.23
C ARG A 2 -21.34 -67.33 33.62
N TRP A 3 -20.42 -66.81 32.80
CA TRP A 3 -19.87 -65.46 32.95
C TRP A 3 -20.64 -64.47 32.06
N PRO A 4 -20.86 -63.22 32.50
CA PRO A 4 -21.67 -62.25 31.77
C PRO A 4 -20.87 -61.54 30.67
N VAL A 5 -21.57 -61.24 29.57
CA VAL A 5 -21.12 -60.39 28.47
C VAL A 5 -21.22 -58.92 28.90
N PHE A 6 -20.13 -58.17 28.81
CA PHE A 6 -20.14 -56.71 28.96
C PHE A 6 -20.30 -56.06 27.58
N THR A 7 -21.44 -55.43 27.36
CA THR A 7 -21.73 -54.60 26.19
C THR A 7 -21.10 -53.22 26.38
N ILE A 8 -20.07 -52.88 25.60
CA ILE A 8 -19.50 -51.53 25.56
C ILE A 8 -20.28 -50.71 24.52
N ALA A 9 -21.04 -49.73 24.98
CA ALA A 9 -21.64 -48.71 24.13
C ALA A 9 -20.57 -47.69 23.73
N ILE A 10 -20.23 -47.65 22.43
CA ILE A 10 -19.36 -46.62 21.86
C ILE A 10 -20.20 -45.36 21.66
N TYR A 11 -20.01 -44.38 22.53
CA TYR A 11 -20.50 -43.02 22.29
C TYR A 11 -19.56 -42.35 21.28
N THR A 12 -20.02 -42.22 20.05
CA THR A 12 -19.36 -41.40 19.02
C THR A 12 -19.53 -39.93 19.41
N CYS A 13 -18.54 -39.37 20.09
CA CYS A 13 -18.46 -37.94 20.33
C CYS A 13 -17.99 -37.26 19.05
N GLY A 14 -18.90 -36.62 18.32
CA GLY A 14 -18.58 -35.79 17.18
C GLY A 14 -17.81 -34.55 17.63
N THR A 15 -16.49 -34.57 17.51
CA THR A 15 -15.67 -33.37 17.70
C THR A 15 -15.85 -32.47 16.47
N GLY A 16 -16.55 -31.35 16.65
CA GLY A 16 -16.54 -30.26 15.69
C GLY A 16 -15.11 -29.78 15.48
N LEU A 17 -14.62 -29.93 14.25
CA LEU A 17 -13.35 -29.35 13.82
C LEU A 17 -13.55 -27.83 13.75
N ASN A 18 -13.20 -27.12 14.82
CA ASN A 18 -12.84 -25.71 14.72
C ASN A 18 -11.55 -25.65 13.89
N GLY A 19 -11.71 -25.56 12.57
CA GLY A 19 -10.60 -25.41 11.65
C GLY A 19 -9.82 -24.15 12.01
N VAL A 20 -8.61 -24.32 12.54
CA VAL A 20 -7.64 -23.24 12.66
C VAL A 20 -7.30 -22.83 11.24
N THR A 21 -7.73 -21.65 10.81
CA THR A 21 -7.28 -21.06 9.55
C THR A 21 -5.80 -20.73 9.71
N ILE A 22 -4.94 -21.60 9.19
CA ILE A 22 -3.50 -21.34 9.12
C ILE A 22 -3.29 -20.35 7.99
N ASP A 23 -3.02 -19.09 8.33
CA ASP A 23 -2.69 -18.06 7.35
C ASP A 23 -1.33 -18.35 6.73
N ARG A 24 -1.27 -18.36 5.40
CA ARG A 24 -0.06 -18.75 4.66
C ARG A 24 0.92 -17.58 4.62
N ILE A 25 2.18 -17.86 4.90
CA ILE A 25 3.26 -16.88 4.76
C ILE A 25 3.60 -16.72 3.28
N VAL A 26 3.57 -15.49 2.76
CA VAL A 26 3.97 -15.16 1.38
C VAL A 26 5.39 -14.62 1.31
N ALA A 27 5.83 -13.91 2.35
CA ALA A 27 7.16 -13.35 2.45
C ALA A 27 7.57 -13.14 3.90
N THR A 28 8.89 -13.15 4.14
CA THR A 28 9.49 -12.78 5.42
C THR A 28 10.59 -11.75 5.19
N VAL A 29 10.65 -10.75 6.07
CA VAL A 29 11.66 -9.67 6.08
C VAL A 29 12.26 -9.63 7.48
N ASP A 30 13.42 -10.29 7.65
CA ASP A 30 14.01 -10.62 8.96
C ASP A 30 13.02 -11.34 9.91
N GLN A 31 12.38 -10.59 10.82
CA GLN A 31 11.39 -11.06 11.79
C GLN A 31 9.96 -10.69 11.40
N ALA A 32 9.78 -9.76 10.46
CA ALA A 32 8.46 -9.40 9.95
C ALA A 32 7.96 -10.47 8.98
N VAL A 33 6.68 -10.81 9.10
CA VAL A 33 6.01 -11.81 8.28
C VAL A 33 4.91 -11.10 7.50
N ILE A 34 4.83 -11.37 6.21
CA ILE A 34 3.73 -10.92 5.35
C ILE A 34 2.91 -12.16 4.99
N THR A 35 1.62 -12.13 5.27
CA THR A 35 0.72 -13.26 5.03
C THR A 35 -0.12 -13.10 3.77
N GLN A 36 -0.77 -14.18 3.35
CA GLN A 36 -1.70 -14.16 2.24
C GLN A 36 -2.89 -13.24 2.53
N SER A 37 -3.38 -13.22 3.77
CA SER A 37 -4.44 -12.29 4.18
C SER A 37 -3.99 -10.83 4.05
N ASP A 38 -2.74 -10.51 4.40
CA ASP A 38 -2.21 -9.15 4.26
C ASP A 38 -2.16 -8.73 2.78
N VAL A 39 -1.72 -9.62 1.89
CA VAL A 39 -1.70 -9.37 0.44
C VAL A 39 -3.11 -9.13 -0.10
N LEU A 40 -4.07 -9.98 0.27
CA LEU A 40 -5.46 -9.83 -0.18
C LEU A 40 -6.11 -8.57 0.37
N ARG A 41 -5.85 -8.22 1.64
CA ARG A 41 -6.31 -6.96 2.24
C ARG A 41 -5.72 -5.77 1.50
N HIS A 42 -4.42 -5.77 1.23
CA HIS A 42 -3.75 -4.71 0.48
C HIS A 42 -4.38 -4.51 -0.91
N LEU A 43 -4.60 -5.60 -1.65
CA LEU A 43 -5.23 -5.55 -2.98
C LEU A 43 -6.67 -5.00 -2.92
N ARG A 44 -7.47 -5.44 -1.95
CA ARG A 44 -8.85 -4.96 -1.79
C ARG A 44 -8.92 -3.47 -1.42
N ILE A 45 -8.05 -3.02 -0.51
CA ILE A 45 -7.97 -1.61 -0.13
C ILE A 45 -7.51 -0.76 -1.32
N ALA A 46 -6.47 -1.20 -2.05
CA ALA A 46 -6.00 -0.49 -3.25
C ALA A 46 -7.11 -0.37 -4.30
N ALA A 47 -7.79 -1.48 -4.60
CA ALA A 47 -8.91 -1.50 -5.54
C ALA A 47 -10.06 -0.57 -5.08
N PHE A 48 -10.40 -0.60 -3.79
CA PHE A 48 -11.40 0.31 -3.20
C PHE A 48 -11.00 1.78 -3.33
N LEU A 49 -9.73 2.10 -3.09
CA LEU A 49 -9.19 3.46 -3.20
C LEU A 49 -9.14 3.95 -4.65
N ASN A 50 -9.00 3.06 -5.63
CA ASN A 50 -8.98 3.42 -7.04
C ASN A 50 -10.36 3.34 -7.73
N GLY A 51 -11.34 2.69 -7.10
CA GLY A 51 -12.63 2.41 -7.73
C GLY A 51 -12.52 1.35 -8.84
N GLU A 52 -11.57 0.42 -8.69
CA GLU A 52 -11.25 -0.63 -9.65
C GLU A 52 -11.71 -2.00 -9.16
N PRO A 53 -11.99 -2.99 -10.04
CA PRO A 53 -12.27 -4.35 -9.58
C PRO A 53 -11.06 -4.94 -8.85
N VAL A 54 -11.33 -5.77 -7.83
CA VAL A 54 -10.25 -6.45 -7.08
C VAL A 54 -9.60 -7.51 -7.96
N ASP A 55 -8.33 -7.29 -8.33
CA ASP A 55 -7.50 -8.30 -8.99
C ASP A 55 -6.73 -9.13 -7.94
N VAL A 56 -6.98 -10.44 -7.93
CA VAL A 56 -6.30 -11.42 -7.07
C VAL A 56 -5.46 -12.41 -7.88
N GLY A 57 -5.14 -12.08 -9.13
CA GLY A 57 -4.25 -12.85 -9.98
C GLY A 57 -2.85 -13.01 -9.38
N ALA A 58 -2.14 -14.05 -9.80
CA ALA A 58 -0.80 -14.37 -9.28
C ALA A 58 0.19 -13.20 -9.43
N GLU A 59 0.12 -12.47 -10.55
CA GLU A 59 0.99 -11.31 -10.76
C GLU A 59 0.62 -10.13 -9.86
N ALA A 60 -0.68 -9.83 -9.69
CA ALA A 60 -1.14 -8.80 -8.75
C ALA A 60 -0.71 -9.13 -7.32
N LYS A 61 -0.82 -10.39 -6.88
CA LYS A 61 -0.33 -10.84 -5.57
C LYS A 61 1.18 -10.68 -5.42
N ARG A 62 1.98 -11.01 -6.44
CA ARG A 62 3.44 -10.79 -6.42
C ARG A 62 3.78 -9.31 -6.30
N GLN A 63 3.12 -8.46 -7.07
CA GLN A 63 3.31 -7.00 -7.01
C GLN A 63 2.92 -6.43 -5.64
N ALA A 64 1.75 -6.82 -5.12
CA ALA A 64 1.31 -6.44 -3.79
C ALA A 64 2.29 -6.91 -2.71
N THR A 65 2.85 -8.11 -2.82
CA THR A 65 3.86 -8.61 -1.88
C THR A 65 5.14 -7.79 -1.93
N ARG A 66 5.63 -7.42 -3.12
CA ARG A 66 6.78 -6.52 -3.27
C ARG A 66 6.52 -5.17 -2.59
N ARG A 67 5.35 -4.56 -2.82
CA ARG A 67 4.94 -3.32 -2.16
C ARG A 67 4.85 -3.45 -0.64
N LEU A 68 4.32 -4.57 -0.13
CA LEU A 68 4.27 -4.81 1.31
C LEU A 68 5.66 -4.98 1.93
N VAL A 69 6.60 -5.60 1.21
CA VAL A 69 8.01 -5.64 1.63
C VAL A 69 8.60 -4.23 1.71
N GLU A 70 8.39 -3.39 0.69
CA GLU A 70 8.83 -1.98 0.70
C GLU A 70 8.23 -1.20 1.88
N GLN A 71 6.94 -1.40 2.18
CA GLN A 71 6.28 -0.79 3.35
C GLN A 71 6.89 -1.26 4.67
N VAL A 72 7.27 -2.53 4.78
CA VAL A 72 7.98 -3.05 5.97
C VAL A 72 9.34 -2.37 6.14
N LEU A 73 10.10 -2.18 5.06
CA LEU A 73 11.38 -1.47 5.10
C LEU A 73 11.20 -0.01 5.55
N LEU A 74 10.23 0.70 4.96
CA LEU A 74 9.90 2.07 5.33
C LEU A 74 9.46 2.19 6.79
N LYS A 75 8.58 1.28 7.26
CA LYS A 75 8.11 1.27 8.65
C LYS A 75 9.28 1.06 9.63
N ARG A 76 10.21 0.16 9.30
CA ARG A 76 11.42 -0.04 10.11
C ARG A 76 12.27 1.21 10.18
N GLU A 77 12.49 1.90 9.06
CA GLU A 77 13.25 3.14 9.04
C GLU A 77 12.56 4.24 9.86
N MET A 78 11.23 4.37 9.73
CA MET A 78 10.44 5.30 10.55
C MET A 78 10.58 4.99 12.05
N GLU A 79 10.53 3.72 12.45
CA GLU A 79 10.70 3.29 13.84
C GLU A 79 12.11 3.64 14.37
N LEU A 80 13.16 3.39 13.57
CA LEU A 80 14.55 3.74 13.92
C LEU A 80 14.73 5.24 14.13
N ASN A 81 14.07 6.06 13.30
CA ASN A 81 14.08 7.52 13.39
C ASN A 81 13.02 8.07 14.37
N ARG A 82 12.25 7.20 15.05
CA ARG A 82 11.13 7.57 15.95
C ARG A 82 10.14 8.54 15.29
N TYR A 83 9.87 8.34 14.01
CA TYR A 83 8.95 9.18 13.26
C TYR A 83 7.51 8.96 13.75
N PRO A 84 6.75 10.03 14.03
CA PRO A 84 5.41 9.91 14.60
C PRO A 84 4.39 9.40 13.58
N LEU A 85 3.36 8.71 14.07
CA LEU A 85 2.17 8.43 13.27
C LEU A 85 1.29 9.70 13.13
N PRO A 86 0.51 9.82 12.04
CA PRO A 86 -0.47 10.87 11.86
C PRO A 86 -1.48 10.95 13.00
N THR A 87 -1.97 12.15 13.29
CA THR A 87 -3.01 12.32 14.31
C THR A 87 -4.34 11.69 13.85
N PRO A 88 -5.21 11.25 14.79
CA PRO A 88 -6.54 10.73 14.46
C PRO A 88 -7.36 11.68 13.57
N GLU A 89 -7.29 12.98 13.81
CA GLU A 89 -8.03 14.01 13.07
C GLU A 89 -7.56 14.10 11.61
N ARG A 90 -6.27 13.85 11.35
CA ARG A 90 -5.75 13.80 9.98
C ARG A 90 -6.28 12.59 9.22
N ILE A 91 -6.35 11.43 9.88
CA ILE A 91 -6.91 10.19 9.32
C ILE A 91 -8.40 10.37 9.05
N ASP A 92 -9.14 10.97 10.00
CA ASP A 92 -10.57 11.28 9.86
C ASP A 92 -10.83 12.19 8.66
N ARG A 93 -10.04 13.25 8.49
CA ARG A 93 -10.17 14.14 7.34
C ARG A 93 -9.95 13.42 6.01
N ALA A 94 -8.93 12.55 5.93
CA ALA A 94 -8.68 11.76 4.72
C ALA A 94 -9.85 10.80 4.41
N LEU A 95 -10.37 10.13 5.43
CA LEU A 95 -11.53 9.24 5.28
C LEU A 95 -12.79 10.00 4.84
N GLU A 96 -13.06 11.16 5.43
CA GLU A 96 -14.19 12.00 5.06
C GLU A 96 -14.07 12.57 3.65
N GLN A 97 -12.86 12.89 3.21
CA GLN A 97 -12.61 13.29 1.82
C GLN A 97 -12.98 12.17 0.85
N ILE A 98 -12.54 10.94 1.12
CA ILE A 98 -12.91 9.76 0.30
C ILE A 98 -14.43 9.57 0.27
N ARG A 99 -15.09 9.66 1.44
CA ARG A 99 -16.55 9.55 1.55
C ARG A 99 -17.27 10.56 0.66
N ARG A 100 -16.94 11.84 0.81
CA ARG A 100 -17.61 12.95 0.09
C ARG A 100 -17.34 12.95 -1.40
N GLN A 101 -16.14 12.55 -1.83
CA GLN A 101 -15.76 12.58 -3.23
C GLN A 101 -16.38 11.43 -4.02
N ARG A 102 -16.61 10.27 -3.40
CA ARG A 102 -16.99 9.05 -4.12
C ARG A 102 -18.37 8.50 -3.79
N TYR A 103 -18.96 8.88 -2.66
CA TYR A 103 -20.19 8.28 -2.19
C TYR A 103 -21.24 9.33 -1.84
N PRO A 104 -22.51 9.12 -2.24
CA PRO A 104 -23.58 10.09 -1.98
C PRO A 104 -23.95 10.17 -0.49
N ASP A 105 -23.80 9.08 0.26
CA ASP A 105 -24.10 8.99 1.68
C ASP A 105 -23.29 7.89 2.39
N GLY A 106 -23.46 7.80 3.71
CA GLY A 106 -22.80 6.78 4.52
C GLY A 106 -23.26 5.35 4.25
N ALA A 107 -24.49 5.14 3.80
CA ALA A 107 -25.00 3.80 3.50
C ALA A 107 -24.35 3.24 2.22
N ALA A 108 -24.20 4.07 1.19
CA ALA A 108 -23.47 3.74 -0.02
C ALA A 108 -21.99 3.46 0.27
N PHE A 109 -21.37 4.22 1.16
CA PHE A 109 -19.99 3.98 1.60
C PHE A 109 -19.84 2.62 2.30
N GLN A 110 -20.70 2.30 3.28
CA GLN A 110 -20.65 1.00 3.97
C GLN A 110 -20.94 -0.18 3.03
N LYS A 111 -21.87 0.01 2.08
CA LYS A 111 -22.14 -0.97 1.03
C LYS A 111 -20.90 -1.22 0.17
N ALA A 112 -20.18 -0.17 -0.22
CA ALA A 112 -18.93 -0.31 -0.97
C ALA A 112 -17.84 -1.03 -0.16
N LEU A 113 -17.66 -0.70 1.12
CA LEU A 113 -16.71 -1.42 1.99
C LEU A 113 -17.01 -2.93 2.01
N ALA A 114 -18.30 -3.30 2.14
CA ALA A 114 -18.75 -4.68 2.11
C ALA A 114 -18.50 -5.37 0.75
N GLU A 115 -18.76 -4.67 -0.36
CA GLU A 115 -18.50 -5.17 -1.72
C GLU A 115 -17.01 -5.51 -1.95
N TYR A 116 -16.10 -4.70 -1.38
CA TYR A 116 -14.65 -4.94 -1.44
C TYR A 116 -14.15 -5.90 -0.35
N SER A 117 -15.03 -6.35 0.56
CA SER A 117 -14.68 -7.21 1.69
C SER A 117 -13.59 -6.61 2.58
N ILE A 118 -13.73 -5.32 2.91
CA ILE A 118 -12.87 -4.59 3.85
C ILE A 118 -13.72 -3.90 4.91
N THR A 119 -13.14 -3.71 6.09
CA THR A 119 -13.76 -2.92 7.16
C THR A 119 -13.27 -1.48 7.14
N GLU A 120 -14.05 -0.59 7.75
CA GLU A 120 -13.61 0.79 7.94
C GLU A 120 -12.35 0.89 8.83
N ALA A 121 -12.20 0.00 9.81
CA ALA A 121 -11.00 -0.06 10.65
C ALA A 121 -9.75 -0.39 9.82
N GLU A 122 -9.81 -1.41 8.96
CA GLU A 122 -8.71 -1.76 8.05
C GLU A 122 -8.38 -0.62 7.09
N LEU A 123 -9.40 0.08 6.56
CA LEU A 123 -9.18 1.25 5.72
C LEU A 123 -8.47 2.38 6.49
N ARG A 124 -8.88 2.64 7.74
CA ARG A 124 -8.25 3.66 8.59
C ARG A 124 -6.79 3.34 8.90
N GLU A 125 -6.48 2.08 9.21
CA GLU A 125 -5.11 1.63 9.44
C GLU A 125 -4.24 1.81 8.19
N ALA A 126 -4.77 1.45 7.01
CA ALA A 126 -4.07 1.65 5.74
C ALA A 126 -3.84 3.14 5.44
N LEU A 127 -4.84 4.00 5.67
CA LEU A 127 -4.71 5.44 5.50
C LEU A 127 -3.69 6.04 6.47
N ALA A 128 -3.68 5.59 7.73
CA ALA A 128 -2.71 6.04 8.72
C ALA A 128 -1.28 5.73 8.27
N LEU A 129 -1.02 4.48 7.83
CA LEU A 129 0.29 4.08 7.33
C LEU A 129 0.68 4.84 6.06
N GLN A 130 -0.24 4.99 5.11
CA GLN A 130 0.02 5.70 3.85
C GLN A 130 0.39 7.17 4.10
N LEU A 131 -0.38 7.87 4.94
CA LEU A 131 -0.09 9.26 5.31
C LEU A 131 1.26 9.37 6.01
N ALA A 132 1.55 8.47 6.94
CA ALA A 132 2.82 8.45 7.67
C ALA A 132 4.01 8.26 6.73
N ILE A 133 3.92 7.30 5.80
CA ILE A 133 4.97 7.04 4.80
C ILE A 133 5.17 8.25 3.90
N MET A 134 4.08 8.86 3.41
CA MET A 134 4.16 10.01 2.50
C MET A 134 4.85 11.21 3.18
N ASP A 135 4.47 11.53 4.42
CA ASP A 135 5.12 12.60 5.18
C ASP A 135 6.58 12.27 5.52
N PHE A 136 6.86 11.00 5.84
CA PHE A 136 8.21 10.55 6.13
C PHE A 136 9.13 10.68 4.92
N VAL A 137 8.64 10.30 3.73
CA VAL A 137 9.40 10.44 2.47
C VAL A 137 9.73 11.90 2.20
N GLU A 138 8.75 12.79 2.28
CA GLU A 138 8.99 14.22 2.11
C GLU A 138 10.00 14.74 3.14
N PHE A 139 9.82 14.40 4.41
CA PHE A 139 10.74 14.82 5.48
C PHE A 139 12.18 14.33 5.26
N ARG A 140 12.34 13.07 4.83
CA ARG A 140 13.64 12.38 4.79
C ARG A 140 14.44 12.66 3.52
N PHE A 141 13.76 12.83 2.38
CA PHE A 141 14.39 12.89 1.07
C PHE A 141 14.32 14.29 0.44
N ARG A 142 13.24 15.05 0.66
CA ARG A 142 13.07 16.37 0.05
C ARG A 142 14.23 17.34 0.34
N PRO A 143 14.82 17.41 1.56
CA PRO A 143 15.94 18.30 1.83
C PRO A 143 17.21 17.99 1.03
N ASN A 144 17.33 16.79 0.46
CA ASN A 144 18.49 16.37 -0.33
C ASN A 144 18.30 16.64 -1.83
N VAL A 145 17.16 17.20 -2.23
CA VAL A 145 16.84 17.49 -3.62
C VAL A 145 17.21 18.94 -3.96
N THR A 146 17.99 19.10 -5.02
CA THR A 146 18.25 20.40 -5.65
C THR A 146 17.81 20.32 -7.11
N VAL A 147 16.99 21.27 -7.55
CA VAL A 147 16.58 21.42 -8.95
C VAL A 147 17.34 22.60 -9.55
N THR A 148 18.01 22.36 -10.68
CA THR A 148 18.80 23.38 -11.36
C THR A 148 18.04 23.99 -12.54
N PRO A 149 18.33 25.24 -12.94
CA PRO A 149 17.71 25.86 -14.11
C PRO A 149 17.85 25.03 -15.40
N ASP A 150 19.03 24.42 -15.62
CA ASP A 150 19.29 23.57 -16.78
C ASP A 150 18.38 22.33 -16.83
N GLU A 151 18.04 21.76 -15.66
CA GLU A 151 17.13 20.62 -15.58
C GLU A 151 15.68 21.02 -15.86
N VAL A 152 15.28 22.20 -15.40
CA VAL A 152 13.97 22.79 -15.67
C VAL A 152 13.79 23.02 -17.17
N GLU A 153 14.77 23.64 -17.83
CA GLU A 153 14.75 23.84 -19.27
C GLU A 153 14.70 22.50 -20.02
N ARG A 154 15.55 21.55 -19.64
CA ARG A 154 15.57 20.22 -20.29
C ARG A 154 14.25 19.48 -20.13
N TYR A 155 13.67 19.50 -18.94
CA TYR A 155 12.38 18.86 -18.68
C TYR A 155 11.27 19.49 -19.52
N TYR A 156 11.25 20.82 -19.63
CA TYR A 156 10.30 21.54 -20.47
C TYR A 156 10.45 21.19 -21.96
N TYR A 157 11.68 21.09 -22.47
CA TYR A 157 11.93 20.67 -23.86
C TYR A 157 11.60 19.19 -24.12
N ASP A 158 11.86 18.30 -23.17
CA ASP A 158 11.47 16.89 -23.26
C ASP A 158 9.94 16.72 -23.23
N TYR A 159 9.26 17.53 -22.43
CA TYR A 159 7.79 17.59 -22.37
C TYR A 159 7.19 18.02 -23.71
N LEU A 160 7.78 19.06 -24.31
CA LEU A 160 7.53 19.55 -25.67
C LEU A 160 7.70 18.45 -26.74
N ALA A 161 8.84 17.75 -26.70
CA ALA A 161 9.18 16.72 -27.67
C ALA A 161 8.22 15.51 -27.61
N LYS A 162 7.59 15.28 -26.45
CA LYS A 162 6.59 14.22 -26.23
C LYS A 162 5.16 14.64 -26.59
N GLY A 163 4.95 15.88 -27.03
CA GLY A 163 3.62 16.40 -27.39
C GLY A 163 2.65 16.49 -26.21
N ALA A 164 3.18 16.57 -24.98
CA ALA A 164 2.38 16.61 -23.76
C ALA A 164 1.98 18.05 -23.42
N ALA A 165 0.72 18.19 -22.97
CA ALA A 165 -0.07 19.39 -22.66
C ALA A 165 0.11 20.64 -23.53
N THR A 166 -0.92 20.85 -24.33
CA THR A 166 -1.41 22.19 -24.60
C THR A 166 -2.33 22.64 -23.46
N ASP A 167 -2.36 23.94 -23.18
CA ASP A 167 -3.43 24.57 -22.40
C ASP A 167 -4.82 24.28 -23.01
N ALA A 168 -5.88 24.77 -22.36
CA ALA A 168 -7.25 24.64 -22.87
C ALA A 168 -7.45 25.20 -24.30
N SER A 169 -6.48 25.95 -24.83
CA SER A 169 -6.47 26.62 -26.12
C SER A 169 -5.62 25.90 -27.18
N GLY A 170 -4.99 24.76 -26.86
CA GLY A 170 -4.10 24.09 -27.81
C GLY A 170 -2.68 24.70 -27.88
N ARG A 171 -2.28 25.55 -26.93
CA ARG A 171 -0.97 26.20 -26.87
C ARG A 171 -0.15 25.74 -25.67
N LEU A 172 1.14 25.53 -25.86
CA LEU A 172 2.02 25.27 -24.72
C LEU A 172 2.23 26.56 -23.90
N PRO A 173 2.04 26.53 -22.58
CA PRO A 173 2.40 27.66 -21.71
C PRO A 173 3.91 27.96 -21.79
N PRO A 174 4.33 29.23 -21.87
CA PRO A 174 5.73 29.63 -21.70
C PRO A 174 6.32 29.06 -20.41
N LEU A 175 7.60 28.68 -20.43
CA LEU A 175 8.27 28.11 -19.25
C LEU A 175 8.12 29.00 -18.01
N ASP A 176 8.20 30.32 -18.17
CA ASP A 176 8.08 31.25 -17.04
C ASP A 176 6.69 31.22 -16.38
N GLU A 177 5.63 30.83 -17.09
CA GLU A 177 4.28 30.71 -16.52
C GLU A 177 4.09 29.43 -15.70
N ILE A 178 4.81 28.37 -16.03
CA ILE A 178 4.70 27.04 -15.39
C ILE A 178 5.96 26.61 -14.66
N ARG A 179 6.93 27.52 -14.48
CA ARG A 179 8.25 27.23 -13.93
C ARG A 179 8.16 26.56 -12.57
N GLU A 180 7.34 27.10 -11.67
CA GLU A 180 7.16 26.55 -10.32
C GLU A 180 6.59 25.13 -10.36
N GLU A 181 5.63 24.87 -11.25
CA GLU A 181 5.00 23.55 -11.40
C GLU A 181 5.99 22.53 -11.99
N VAL A 182 6.83 22.95 -12.93
CA VAL A 182 7.92 22.13 -13.48
C VAL A 182 8.99 21.85 -12.42
N GLU A 183 9.39 22.85 -11.66
CA GLU A 183 10.35 22.70 -10.56
C GLU A 183 9.84 21.74 -9.49
N GLU A 184 8.56 21.86 -9.11
CA GLU A 184 7.91 20.96 -8.16
C GLU A 184 7.84 19.53 -8.69
N ALA A 185 7.43 19.34 -9.95
CA ALA A 185 7.37 18.02 -10.58
C ALA A 185 8.76 17.36 -10.67
N LEU A 186 9.79 18.13 -11.00
CA LEU A 186 11.18 17.67 -11.00
C LEU A 186 11.67 17.32 -9.60
N ALA A 187 11.34 18.14 -8.61
CA ALA A 187 11.70 17.89 -7.23
C ALA A 187 11.06 16.59 -6.74
N GLN A 188 9.76 16.39 -7.00
CA GLN A 188 9.06 15.16 -6.64
C GLN A 188 9.63 13.93 -7.34
N ARG A 189 10.00 14.05 -8.62
CA ARG A 189 10.65 12.97 -9.35
C ARG A 189 11.97 12.57 -8.70
N LYS A 190 12.81 13.54 -8.34
CA LYS A 190 14.07 13.29 -7.65
C LYS A 190 13.89 12.70 -6.25
N VAL A 191 12.87 13.13 -5.51
CA VAL A 191 12.48 12.50 -4.24
C VAL A 191 12.17 11.02 -4.45
N ASN A 192 11.39 10.69 -5.47
CA ASN A 192 11.04 9.30 -5.79
C ASN A 192 12.27 8.49 -6.21
N ASP A 193 13.20 9.07 -6.96
CA ASP A 193 14.45 8.42 -7.36
C ASP A 193 15.32 8.09 -6.13
N LEU A 194 15.49 9.06 -5.21
CA LEU A 194 16.22 8.84 -3.95
C LEU A 194 15.54 7.78 -3.06
N LEU A 195 14.20 7.77 -2.99
CA LEU A 195 13.45 6.73 -2.28
C LEU A 195 13.71 5.36 -2.89
N ASN A 196 13.69 5.23 -4.21
CA ASN A 196 13.92 3.95 -4.90
C ASN A 196 15.34 3.44 -4.68
N GLU A 197 16.35 4.31 -4.76
CA GLU A 197 17.74 3.98 -4.44
C GLU A 197 17.85 3.49 -3.00
N TRP A 198 17.26 4.23 -2.05
CA TRP A 198 17.27 3.85 -0.65
C TRP A 198 16.56 2.51 -0.39
N LEU A 199 15.42 2.23 -1.04
CA LEU A 199 14.72 0.95 -0.91
C LEU A 199 15.58 -0.22 -1.41
N GLN A 200 16.34 -0.02 -2.50
CA GLN A 200 17.28 -1.04 -3.00
C GLN A 200 18.39 -1.33 -2.00
N GLU A 201 18.99 -0.29 -1.42
CA GLU A 201 20.02 -0.44 -0.39
C GLU A 201 19.48 -1.09 0.89
N ALA A 202 18.33 -0.63 1.37
CA ALA A 202 17.66 -1.18 2.56
C ALA A 202 17.32 -2.66 2.38
N ALA A 203 16.86 -3.07 1.18
CA ALA A 203 16.57 -4.45 0.87
C ALA A 203 17.80 -5.36 0.91
N GLN A 204 19.00 -4.84 0.63
CA GLN A 204 20.26 -5.60 0.72
C GLN A 204 20.73 -5.83 2.16
N GLN A 205 20.26 -4.99 3.11
CA GLN A 205 20.67 -5.04 4.51
C GLN A 205 19.83 -6.00 5.36
N VAL A 206 18.76 -6.56 4.80
CA VAL A 206 17.83 -7.45 5.50
C VAL A 206 17.70 -8.78 4.77
N ARG A 207 17.29 -9.83 5.48
CA ARG A 207 17.01 -11.12 4.86
C ARG A 207 15.56 -11.17 4.40
N ILE A 208 15.35 -11.06 3.09
CA ILE A 208 14.04 -11.22 2.44
C ILE A 208 13.91 -12.63 1.89
N ARG A 209 12.81 -13.34 2.20
CA ARG A 209 12.46 -14.61 1.57
C ARG A 209 11.03 -14.55 1.05
N TYR A 210 10.85 -14.85 -0.23
CA TYR A 210 9.54 -15.02 -0.85
C TYR A 210 9.16 -16.50 -0.87
N HIS A 211 7.89 -16.79 -0.65
CA HIS A 211 7.33 -18.14 -0.67
C HIS A 211 6.40 -18.28 -1.88
N GLU A 212 6.97 -18.62 -3.03
CA GLU A 212 6.28 -18.61 -4.34
C GLU A 212 5.03 -19.51 -4.39
N GLU A 213 5.02 -20.60 -3.62
CA GLU A 213 3.87 -21.50 -3.46
C GLU A 213 2.62 -20.80 -2.93
N ALA A 214 2.77 -19.62 -2.31
CA ALA A 214 1.67 -18.83 -1.80
C ALA A 214 0.97 -17.97 -2.88
N PHE A 215 1.54 -17.85 -4.08
CA PHE A 215 0.95 -17.07 -5.18
C PHE A 215 0.13 -17.92 -6.16
N GLN A 216 0.21 -19.25 -6.04
CA GLN A 216 -0.60 -20.20 -6.81
C GLN A 216 -2.08 -20.19 -6.37
#